data_AF-A0A239I7J6-F1
#
_entry.id   AF-A0A239I7J6-F1
#
_cell.length_a   1.000
_cell.length_b   1.000
_cell.length_c   1.000
_cell.angle_alpha   90.00
_cell.angle_beta   90.00
_cell.angle_gamma   90.00
#
_symmetry.space_group_name_H-M   'P 1'
#
loop_
_entity.id
_entity.type
_entity.pdbx_description
1 polymer ?
#
loop_
_entity_poly.entity_id
_entity_poly.type
_entity_poly.pdbx_seq_one_letter_code
_entity_poly.pdbx_strand_id
1 'polypeptide(L)' 'MSPTATDRQTDPRLRHSPGARLRPRPDLGAWTCPNCRRVTHPPRKRCSDCGTSRY' A
#
# COMPACT_ATOMS: atom_id res chain seq x y z
N MET A 1 -29.86 42.59 23.37
CA MET A 1 -29.52 41.22 23.84
C MET A 1 -29.64 40.26 22.67
N SER A 2 -28.54 39.88 22.04
CA SER A 2 -28.51 38.78 21.07
C SER A 2 -27.10 38.21 21.02
N PRO A 3 -26.96 36.88 21.01
CA PRO A 3 -26.04 36.29 20.08
C PRO A 3 -26.74 35.22 19.24
N THR A 4 -26.73 35.49 17.95
CA THR A 4 -26.74 34.60 16.80
C THR A 4 -26.46 33.13 17.15
N ALA A 5 -27.51 32.30 17.07
CA ALA A 5 -27.33 30.86 17.02
C ALA A 5 -26.88 30.50 15.60
N THR A 6 -25.56 30.44 15.43
CA THR A 6 -24.86 30.02 14.22
C THR A 6 -25.38 28.69 13.71
N ASP A 7 -26.03 28.80 12.55
CA ASP A 7 -26.17 27.83 11.47
C ASP A 7 -25.16 26.67 11.55
N ARG A 8 -25.67 25.47 11.82
CA ARG A 8 -24.89 24.22 11.73
C ARG A 8 -24.90 23.70 10.30
N GLN A 9 -24.22 24.42 9.41
CA GLN A 9 -23.92 23.92 8.06
C GLN A 9 -22.91 22.77 8.18
N THR A 10 -23.43 21.54 8.17
CA THR A 10 -22.61 20.33 8.08
C THR A 10 -22.16 20.19 6.64
N ASP A 11 -20.99 20.76 6.34
CA ASP A 11 -20.37 20.71 5.02
C ASP A 11 -20.15 19.24 4.57
N PRO A 12 -20.72 18.81 3.42
CA PRO A 12 -20.59 17.44 2.93
C PRO A 12 -19.19 17.13 2.36
N ARG A 13 -18.27 18.11 2.24
CA ARG A 13 -16.89 17.86 1.78
C ARG A 13 -16.00 17.30 2.90
N LEU A 14 -16.39 17.45 4.17
CA LEU A 14 -15.77 16.74 5.30
C LEU A 14 -15.95 15.21 5.25
N ARG A 15 -16.84 14.69 4.38
CA ARG A 15 -17.00 13.23 4.20
C ARG A 15 -16.01 12.60 3.24
N HIS A 16 -15.22 13.39 2.52
CA HIS A 16 -14.21 12.86 1.61
C HIS A 16 -12.84 12.96 2.26
N SER A 17 -12.54 11.99 3.12
CA SER A 17 -11.19 11.70 3.57
C SER A 17 -10.59 10.63 2.63
N PRO A 18 -9.83 10.99 1.58
CA PRO A 18 -9.04 10.02 0.82
C PRO A 18 -7.78 9.70 1.64
N GLY A 19 -7.97 9.06 2.79
CA GLY A 19 -6.94 8.93 3.82
C GLY A 19 -6.53 7.51 4.17
N ALA A 20 -7.23 6.50 3.63
CA ALA A 20 -6.72 5.14 3.71
C ALA A 20 -5.61 5.00 2.67
N ARG A 21 -4.39 5.45 3.02
CA ARG A 21 -3.18 5.00 2.34
C ARG A 21 -3.25 3.48 2.34
N LEU A 22 -3.62 2.90 1.20
CA LEU A 22 -3.41 1.49 0.92
C LEU A 22 -1.92 1.27 1.11
N ARG A 23 -1.52 0.87 2.32
CA ARG A 23 -0.16 0.41 2.56
C ARG A 23 0.04 -0.66 1.49
N PRO A 24 1.01 -0.51 0.58
CA PRO A 24 1.33 -1.58 -0.35
C PRO A 24 1.45 -2.83 0.51
N ARG A 25 0.58 -3.81 0.27
CA ARG A 25 0.61 -5.05 1.03
C ARG A 25 2.05 -5.52 0.93
N PRO A 26 2.77 -5.74 2.05
CA PRO A 26 4.11 -6.28 1.96
C PRO A 26 4.04 -7.50 1.05
N ASP A 27 4.94 -7.58 0.08
CA ASP A 27 4.92 -8.60 -0.94
C ASP A 27 5.32 -9.93 -0.26
N LEU A 28 4.35 -10.55 0.43
CA LEU A 28 4.52 -11.60 1.44
C LEU A 28 5.15 -12.91 0.90
N GLY A 29 5.52 -12.94 -0.39
CA GLY A 29 6.26 -14.05 -0.97
C GLY A 29 7.49 -13.62 -1.77
N ALA A 30 7.87 -12.34 -1.71
CA ALA A 30 9.13 -11.89 -2.29
C ALA A 30 10.29 -12.61 -1.60
N TRP A 31 11.22 -13.13 -2.40
CA TRP A 31 12.38 -13.86 -1.91
C TRP A 31 13.64 -13.34 -2.58
N THR A 32 14.72 -13.27 -1.81
CA THR A 32 16.02 -12.84 -2.33
C THR A 32 16.73 -14.02 -2.95
N CYS A 33 17.17 -13.88 -4.19
CA CYS A 33 17.91 -14.93 -4.89
C CYS A 33 19.25 -15.20 -4.20
N PRO A 34 19.61 -16.47 -3.89
CA PRO A 34 20.87 -16.78 -3.24
C PRO A 34 22.08 -16.58 -4.14
N ASN A 35 21.89 -16.60 -5.47
CA ASN A 35 22.96 -16.44 -6.45
C ASN A 35 23.28 -14.96 -6.71
N CYS A 36 22.30 -14.18 -7.17
CA CYS A 36 22.51 -12.79 -7.59
C CYS A 36 22.02 -11.74 -6.56
N ARG A 37 21.47 -12.17 -5.41
CA ARG A 37 20.92 -11.30 -4.36
C ARG A 37 19.79 -10.35 -4.81
N ARG A 38 19.17 -10.62 -5.96
CA ARG A 38 18.02 -9.87 -6.46
C ARG A 38 16.72 -10.34 -5.79
N VAL A 39 15.86 -9.39 -5.43
CA VAL A 39 14.52 -9.67 -4.94
C VAL A 39 13.66 -10.16 -6.10
N THR A 40 13.09 -11.35 -5.95
CA THR A 40 12.19 -11.98 -6.90
C THR A 40 10.80 -12.07 -6.28
N HIS A 41 9.79 -11.63 -7.02
CA HIS A 41 8.39 -11.62 -6.56
C HIS A 41 7.64 -12.91 -6.96
N PRO A 42 6.66 -13.36 -6.16
CA PRO A 42 5.76 -14.45 -6.53
C PRO A 42 5.02 -14.18 -7.86
N PRO A 43 4.54 -15.21 -8.57
CA PRO A 43 4.62 -16.65 -8.27
C PRO A 43 5.91 -17.32 -8.80
N ARG A 44 6.94 -16.54 -9.13
CA ARG A 44 8.14 -17.05 -9.80
C ARG A 44 8.93 -17.97 -8.88
N LYS A 45 9.13 -19.23 -9.33
CA LYS A 45 9.99 -20.23 -8.67
C LYS A 45 11.47 -20.09 -9.03
N ARG A 46 11.78 -19.27 -10.04
CA ARG A 46 13.12 -18.97 -10.53
C ARG A 46 13.34 -17.46 -10.50
N CYS A 47 14.58 -17.05 -10.23
CA CYS A 47 14.98 -15.66 -10.24
C CYS A 47 14.73 -15.05 -11.63
N SER A 48 14.22 -13.81 -11.66
CA SER A 48 13.96 -13.06 -12.89
C SER A 48 15.23 -12.76 -13.69
N ASP A 49 16.37 -12.64 -13.02
CA ASP A 49 17.59 -12.13 -13.63
C ASP A 49 18.55 -13.26 -14.00
N CYS A 50 18.87 -14.15 -13.06
CA CYS A 50 19.83 -15.23 -13.30
C CYS A 50 19.19 -16.62 -13.50
N GLY A 51 17.87 -16.73 -13.35
CA GLY A 51 17.15 -18.01 -13.53
C GLY A 51 17.35 -19.04 -12.40
N THR A 52 18.13 -18.73 -11.36
CA THR A 52 18.35 -19.62 -10.21
C THR A 52 17.03 -19.97 -9.53
N SER A 53 16.81 -21.26 -9.26
CA SER A 53 15.65 -21.77 -8.53
C SER A 53 15.69 -21.38 -7.06
N ARG A 54 14.52 -21.19 -6.44
CA ARG A 54 14.41 -20.96 -4.98
C ARG A 54 14.71 -22.20 -4.13
N TYR A 55 14.69 -23.39 -4.74
CA TYR A 55 14.95 -24.69 -4.11
C TYR A 55 16.38 -25.14 -4.38
#